data_AF-A0A3D8IXZ6-F1
#
_entry.id   AF-A0A3D8IXZ6-F1
#
_cell.length_a   1.000
_cell.length_b   1.000
_cell.length_c   1.000
_cell.angle_alpha   90.00
_cell.angle_beta   90.00
_cell.angle_gamma   90.00
#
_symmetry.space_group_name_H-M   'P 1'
#
loop_
_entity.id
_entity.type
_entity.pdbx_description
1 polymer ?
#
loop_
_entity_poly.entity_id
_entity_poly.type
_entity_poly.pdbx_seq_one_letter_code
_entity_poly.pdbx_strand_id
1 'polypeptide(L)' 'MLKTVMILAILALVIWFFFIKKRPSKKGEETMVECKECGTFVTQKECIYSNGAYYCSYKCLKKGE' A
#
# COMPACT_ATOMS: atom_id res chain seq x y z
N MET A 1 -3.42 40.01 -25.84
CA MET A 1 -4.53 39.05 -25.75
C MET A 1 -4.12 37.60 -26.03
N LEU A 2 -3.44 37.28 -27.15
CA LEU A 2 -3.05 35.88 -27.46
C LEU A 2 -1.97 35.29 -26.51
N LYS A 3 -1.00 36.11 -26.10
CA LYS A 3 0.10 35.69 -25.19
C LYS A 3 -0.40 35.30 -23.79
N THR A 4 -1.42 35.98 -23.27
CA THR A 4 -2.00 35.69 -21.95
C THR A 4 -2.83 34.40 -21.96
N VAL A 5 -3.52 34.11 -23.07
CA VAL A 5 -4.26 32.85 -23.27
C VAL A 5 -3.32 31.65 -23.33
N MET A 6 -2.18 31.78 -24.02
CA MET A 6 -1.15 30.73 -24.08
C MET A 6 -0.59 30.37 -22.69
N ILE A 7 -0.30 31.38 -21.87
CA ILE A 7 0.23 31.18 -20.52
C ILE A 7 -0.83 30.50 -19.62
N LEU A 8 -2.09 30.94 -19.70
CA LEU A 8 -3.19 30.32 -18.95
C LEU A 8 -3.44 28.87 -19.38
N ALA A 9 -3.35 28.57 -20.68
CA ALA A 9 -3.51 27.21 -21.19
C ALA A 9 -2.40 26.27 -20.69
N ILE A 10 -1.15 26.74 -20.65
CA ILE A 10 -0.02 25.96 -20.13
C ILE A 10 -0.19 25.73 -18.63
N LEU A 11 -0.57 26.76 -17.86
CA LEU A 11 -0.82 26.62 -16.42
C LEU A 11 -1.95 25.63 -16.13
N ALA A 12 -3.05 25.70 -16.89
CA ALA A 12 -4.16 24.76 -16.75
C ALA A 12 -3.72 23.31 -17.05
N LEU A 13 -2.90 23.10 -18.10
CA LEU A 13 -2.34 21.78 -18.43
C LEU A 13 -1.43 21.23 -17.32
N VAL A 14 -0.57 22.06 -16.74
CA VAL A 14 0.33 21.65 -15.66
C VAL A 14 -0.46 21.26 -14.41
N ILE A 15 -1.46 22.06 -14.02
CA ILE A 15 -2.32 21.75 -12.87
C ILE A 15 -3.10 20.45 -13.10
N TRP A 16 -3.66 20.28 -14.31
CA TRP A 16 -4.40 19.07 -14.67
C TRP A 16 -3.51 17.81 -14.63
N PHE A 17 -2.30 17.89 -15.19
CA PHE A 17 -1.34 16.79 -15.19
C PHE A 17 -0.88 16.39 -13.78
N PHE A 18 -0.63 17.36 -12.90
CA PHE A 18 -0.23 17.10 -11.52
C PHE A 18 -1.37 16.55 -10.64
N PHE A 19 -2.61 16.99 -10.86
CA PHE A 19 -3.77 16.49 -10.08
C PHE A 19 -4.24 15.11 -10.53
N ILE A 20 -4.24 14.79 -11.84
CA ILE A 20 -4.66 13.48 -12.34
C ILE A 20 -3.69 12.36 -11.99
N LYS A 21 -2.39 12.65 -11.82
CA LYS A 21 -1.39 11.63 -11.52
C LYS A 21 -1.39 11.17 -10.07
N LYS A 22 -2.04 11.90 -9.15
CA LYS A 22 -2.27 11.43 -7.79
C LYS A 22 -3.41 10.41 -7.80
N ARG A 23 -3.09 9.19 -8.24
CA ARG A 23 -3.94 8.03 -7.97
C ARG A 23 -4.23 8.03 -6.46
N PRO A 24 -5.48 7.85 -6.01
CA PRO A 24 -5.72 7.56 -4.62
C PRO A 24 -4.92 6.30 -4.31
N SER A 25 -3.82 6.44 -3.59
CA SER A 25 -3.18 5.34 -2.91
C SER A 25 -4.31 4.71 -2.12
N LYS A 26 -4.76 3.51 -2.48
CA LYS A 26 -5.69 2.71 -1.69
C LYS A 26 -5.01 2.43 -0.35
N LYS A 27 -5.04 3.42 0.55
CA LYS A 27 -4.76 3.26 1.96
C LYS A 27 -6.05 2.70 2.52
N GLY A 28 -6.16 1.38 2.68
CA GLY A 28 -7.33 0.88 3.40
C GLY A 28 -7.56 -0.62 3.42
N GLU A 29 -6.87 -1.42 2.62
CA GLU A 29 -7.03 -2.87 2.72
C GLU A 29 -5.75 -3.45 3.31
N GLU A 30 -5.74 -3.55 4.64
CA GLU A 30 -4.73 -4.31 5.35
C GLU A 30 -5.08 -5.79 5.22
N THR A 31 -4.34 -6.50 4.36
CA THR A 31 -4.53 -7.93 4.17
C THR A 31 -4.23 -8.66 5.49
N MET A 32 -5.22 -9.33 6.05
CA MET A 32 -5.02 -10.21 7.19
C MET A 32 -4.64 -11.61 6.72
N VAL A 33 -3.66 -12.20 7.37
CA VAL A 33 -3.18 -13.56 7.12
C VAL A 33 -3.28 -14.37 8.40
N GLU A 34 -3.54 -15.67 8.26
CA GLU A 34 -3.67 -16.57 9.40
C GLU A 34 -2.29 -17.12 9.82
N CYS A 35 -2.01 -17.09 11.12
CA CYS A 35 -0.83 -17.72 11.68
C CYS A 35 -0.93 -19.25 11.58
N LYS A 36 0.03 -19.91 10.93
CA LYS A 36 0.05 -21.37 10.75
C LYS A 36 0.05 -22.16 12.06
N GLU A 37 0.63 -21.59 13.12
CA GLU A 37 0.81 -22.28 14.41
C GLU A 37 -0.39 -22.14 15.35
N CYS A 38 -1.01 -20.96 15.41
CA CYS A 38 -2.04 -20.65 16.42
C CYS A 38 -3.38 -20.17 15.86
N GLY A 39 -3.51 -20.06 14.54
CA GLY A 39 -4.75 -19.63 13.87
C GLY A 39 -5.13 -18.16 14.07
N THR A 40 -4.28 -17.37 14.74
CA THR A 40 -4.54 -15.93 14.94
C THR A 40 -4.39 -15.18 13.62
N PHE A 41 -5.38 -14.36 13.27
CA PHE A 41 -5.31 -13.46 12.12
C PHE A 41 -4.48 -12.22 12.47
N VAL A 42 -3.46 -11.95 11.66
CA VAL A 42 -2.54 -10.83 11.85
C VAL A 42 -2.37 -10.09 10.53
N THR A 43 -2.09 -8.79 10.58
CA THR A 43 -1.86 -8.02 9.36
C THR A 43 -0.60 -8.51 8.65
N GLN A 44 -0.66 -8.69 7.33
CA GLN A 44 0.48 -9.16 6.51
C GLN A 44 1.74 -8.31 6.70
N LYS A 45 1.59 -7.03 7.07
CA LYS A 45 2.71 -6.13 7.38
C LYS A 45 3.40 -6.41 8.72
N GLU A 46 2.69 -7.02 9.66
CA GLU A 46 3.18 -7.29 11.03
C GLU A 46 3.55 -8.77 11.23
N CYS A 47 3.15 -9.65 10.31
CA CYS A 47 3.45 -11.07 10.36
C CYS A 47 4.92 -11.38 10.02
N ILE A 48 5.43 -12.48 10.56
CA ILE A 48 6.71 -13.05 10.17
C ILE A 48 6.46 -14.09 9.08
N TYR A 49 7.02 -13.89 7.90
CA TYR A 49 6.96 -14.88 6.81
C TYR A 49 8.22 -15.73 6.80
N SER A 50 8.06 -17.05 6.98
CA SER A 50 9.16 -18.01 6.95
C SER A 50 8.68 -19.37 6.43
N ASN A 51 9.53 -20.10 5.70
CA ASN A 51 9.22 -21.44 5.16
C ASN A 51 7.86 -21.53 4.42
N GLY A 52 7.46 -20.47 3.72
CA GLY A 52 6.19 -20.42 2.99
C GLY A 52 4.94 -20.18 3.86
N ALA A 53 5.11 -19.92 5.16
CA ALA A 53 4.03 -19.76 6.12
C ALA A 53 4.12 -18.41 6.87
N TYR A 54 2.97 -17.96 7.37
CA TYR A 54 2.86 -16.74 8.17
C TYR A 54 2.76 -17.08 9.66
N TYR A 55 3.45 -16.29 10.49
CA TYR A 55 3.48 -16.46 11.94
C TYR A 55 3.21 -15.12 12.64
N CYS A 56 2.44 -15.17 13.72
CA CYS A 56 2.11 -13.97 14.51
C CYS A 56 3.27 -13.46 15.37
N SER A 57 4.28 -14.29 15.65
CA SER A 57 5.41 -13.96 16.53
C SER A 57 6.55 -14.95 16.38
N TYR A 58 7.76 -14.57 16.82
CA TYR A 58 8.93 -15.45 16.87
C TYR A 58 8.71 -16.72 17.71
N LYS A 59 7.82 -16.65 18.71
CA LYS A 59 7.46 -17.83 19.51
C LYS A 59 6.71 -18.87 18.68
N CYS A 60 5.82 -18.43 17.79
CA CYS A 60 5.08 -19.32 16.89
C CYS A 60 5.95 -19.83 15.76
N LEU A 61 6.85 -19.00 15.23
CA LEU A 61 7.85 -19.43 14.25
C LEU A 61 8.67 -20.61 14.77
N LYS A 62 9.26 -20.48 15.96
CA LYS A 62 10.11 -21.52 16.57
C LYS A 62 9.37 -22.80 16.96
N LYS A 63 8.04 -22.76 17.09
CA LYS A 63 7.21 -23.94 17.38
C LYS A 63 6.81 -24.70 16.12
N GLY A 64 6.66 -23.98 15.00
CA GLY A 64 6.20 -24.52 13.72
C GLY A 64 7.31 -24.75 12.68
N GLU A 65 8.58 -24.62 13.08
CA GLU A 65 9.75 -25.18 12.39
C GLU A 65 9.93 -26.66 12.79
#